data_AF-A0A8T1CZ33-F1
#
_entry.id   AF-A0A8T1CZ33-F1
#
_cell.length_a   1.000
_cell.length_b   1.000
_cell.length_c   1.000
_cell.angle_alpha   90.00
_cell.angle_beta   90.00
_cell.angle_gamma   90.00
#
_symmetry.space_group_name_H-M   'P 1'
#
loop_
_entity.id
_entity.type
_entity.pdbx_description
1 polymer ?
#
loop_
_entity_poly.entity_id
_entity_poly.type
_entity_poly.pdbx_seq_one_letter_code
_entity_poly.pdbx_strand_id
1 'polypeptide(L)'
;MPQYNVNERVLDTLMTYLLKHYPQLNKLGADGPAVQRIEACTRDKGFSSNDLLAWSSYLVGDKNTNTIPAGAATQDTSTDFTKHPMNLHQASLIEQLIQVNKKLDMRLSIIKAKLYNKQQDTPTTNEVSINTESNEPPVKRRRTSGATNLKDVWFTWYTQERMWSSTDAGTKYARSTAKQVVAFLKLFLPDGFKLHEKSPRYRDEVLKIGEAAEVELLAYLRGRDITARGAQNVLKSMRKPHKSGHLNDQVRRYQKLQAANCIEDPAPAHTTKILGLVLSA
;
A
#
# COMPACT_ATOMS: atom_id res chain seq x y z
N MET A 1 29.39 17.38 23.53
CA MET A 1 28.13 16.64 23.31
C MET A 1 28.29 15.81 22.05
N PRO A 2 27.98 14.51 22.03
CA PRO A 2 28.15 13.69 20.84
C PRO A 2 27.19 14.18 19.75
N GLN A 3 27.73 14.53 18.58
CA GLN A 3 26.95 14.87 17.39
C GLN A 3 26.35 13.57 16.84
N TYR A 4 25.15 13.22 17.28
CA TYR A 4 24.40 12.13 16.65
C TYR A 4 24.11 12.54 15.21
N ASN A 5 24.47 11.70 14.24
CA ASN A 5 24.26 11.94 12.81
C ASN A 5 22.78 11.77 12.40
N VAL A 6 21.86 12.09 13.31
CA VAL A 6 20.43 11.86 13.21
C VAL A 6 19.74 13.21 13.30
N ASN A 7 18.80 13.44 12.37
CA ASN A 7 18.04 14.68 12.31
C ASN A 7 17.25 14.91 13.60
N GLU A 8 17.33 16.12 14.16
CA GLU A 8 16.65 16.54 15.39
C GLU A 8 15.15 16.23 15.38
N ARG A 9 14.46 16.48 14.26
CA ARG A 9 13.02 16.17 14.12
C ARG A 9 12.71 14.68 14.20
N VAL A 10 13.64 13.83 13.75
CA VAL A 10 13.50 12.38 13.83
C VAL A 10 13.66 11.94 15.28
N LEU A 11 14.62 12.52 16.01
CA LEU A 11 14.79 12.27 17.44
C LEU A 11 13.56 12.70 18.23
N ASP A 12 13.02 13.88 17.98
CA ASP A 12 11.81 14.39 18.64
C ASP A 12 10.60 13.49 18.40
N THR A 13 10.43 13.03 17.16
CA THR A 13 9.32 12.13 16.80
C THR A 13 9.45 10.79 17.50
N LEU A 14 10.65 10.22 17.55
CA LEU A 14 10.91 8.95 18.23
C LEU A 14 10.71 9.08 19.74
N MET A 15 11.20 10.17 20.35
CA MET A 15 11.02 10.43 21.79
C MET A 15 9.55 10.60 22.15
N THR A 16 8.82 11.39 21.36
CA THR A 16 7.37 11.57 21.55
C THR A 16 6.62 10.24 21.48
N TYR A 17 6.98 9.38 20.52
CA TYR A 17 6.36 8.07 20.36
C TYR A 17 6.69 7.14 21.54
N LEU A 18 7.94 7.13 22.00
CA LEU A 18 8.35 6.34 23.16
C LEU A 18 7.63 6.79 24.44
N LEU A 19 7.56 8.10 24.70
CA LEU A 19 6.86 8.65 25.87
C LEU A 19 5.36 8.38 25.82
N LYS A 20 4.73 8.53 24.66
CA LYS A 20 3.31 8.24 24.46
C LYS A 20 2.95 6.79 24.77
N HIS A 21 3.82 5.85 24.39
CA HIS A 21 3.57 4.42 24.54
C HIS A 21 4.19 3.83 25.82
N TYR A 22 4.89 4.62 26.63
CA TYR A 22 5.52 4.18 27.88
C TYR A 22 4.60 3.37 28.81
N PRO A 23 3.34 3.77 29.09
CA PRO A 23 2.45 3.00 29.95
C PRO A 23 2.15 1.59 29.42
N GLN A 24 2.12 1.44 28.09
CA GLN A 24 1.88 0.14 27.44
C GLN A 24 3.13 -0.73 27.52
N LEU A 25 4.32 -0.16 27.33
CA LEU A 25 5.59 -0.88 27.53
C LEU A 25 5.75 -1.33 28.99
N ASN A 26 5.44 -0.45 29.95
CA ASN A 26 5.56 -0.75 31.37
C ASN A 26 4.59 -1.88 31.81
N LYS A 27 3.38 -1.91 31.25
CA LYS A 27 2.42 -3.02 31.46
C LYS A 27 2.87 -4.34 30.84
N LEU A 28 3.61 -4.30 29.73
CA LEU A 28 4.08 -5.48 29.02
C LEU A 28 5.26 -6.15 29.74
N GLY A 29 6.10 -5.34 30.40
CA GLY A 29 7.24 -5.81 31.18
C GLY A 29 7.98 -4.63 31.79
N ALA A 30 7.72 -4.36 33.07
CA ALA A 30 8.36 -3.28 33.83
C ALA A 30 9.90 -3.44 33.88
N ASP A 31 10.39 -4.67 33.90
CA ASP A 31 11.83 -4.99 33.88
C ASP A 31 12.41 -5.10 32.46
N GLY A 32 11.64 -4.72 31.43
CA GLY A 32 12.11 -4.77 30.05
C GLY A 32 13.28 -3.80 29.82
N PRO A 33 14.27 -4.17 28.98
CA PRO A 33 15.46 -3.35 28.74
C PRO A 33 15.15 -1.96 28.16
N ALA A 34 14.02 -1.80 27.47
CA ALA A 34 13.54 -0.51 26.98
C ALA A 34 12.99 0.38 28.10
N VAL A 35 12.20 -0.18 29.02
CA VAL A 35 11.62 0.54 30.17
C VAL A 35 12.73 0.97 31.12
N GLN A 36 13.66 0.07 31.45
CA GLN A 36 14.82 0.37 32.29
C GLN A 36 15.70 1.49 31.72
N ARG A 37 15.94 1.51 30.40
CA ARG A 37 16.74 2.58 29.76
C ARG A 37 16.03 3.92 29.80
N ILE A 38 14.72 3.94 29.61
CA ILE A 38 13.92 5.17 29.69
C ILE A 38 13.95 5.69 31.13
N GLU A 39 13.62 4.86 32.12
CA GLU A 39 13.61 5.26 33.52
C GLU A 39 14.99 5.66 34.06
N ALA A 40 16.07 4.97 33.62
CA ALA A 40 17.43 5.35 34.00
C ALA A 40 17.83 6.71 33.43
N CYS A 41 17.45 7.00 32.17
CA CYS A 41 17.67 8.32 31.55
C CYS A 41 16.85 9.42 32.24
N THR A 42 15.60 9.12 32.58
CA THR A 42 14.71 10.03 33.31
C THR A 42 15.25 10.34 34.71
N ARG A 43 15.81 9.33 35.40
CA ARG A 43 16.45 9.47 36.71
C ARG A 43 17.75 10.28 36.65
N ASP A 44 18.57 10.05 35.62
CA ASP A 44 19.78 10.87 35.36
C ASP A 44 19.43 12.37 35.19
N LYS A 45 18.26 12.65 34.63
CA LYS A 45 17.71 14.00 34.48
C LYS A 45 16.91 14.50 35.68
N GLY A 46 16.80 13.72 36.76
CA GLY A 46 16.12 14.12 37.99
C GLY A 46 14.59 14.02 37.97
N PHE A 47 14.01 13.36 36.97
CA PHE A 47 12.56 13.15 36.87
C PHE A 47 12.17 11.75 37.37
N SER A 48 10.89 11.58 37.71
CA SER A 48 10.33 10.33 38.24
C SER A 48 9.50 9.57 37.19
N SER A 49 9.24 8.28 37.44
CA SER A 49 8.34 7.47 36.60
C SER A 49 6.90 8.01 36.59
N ASN A 50 6.50 8.78 37.61
CA ASN A 50 5.19 9.46 37.63
C ASN A 50 5.13 10.61 36.63
N ASP A 51 6.24 11.31 36.40
CA ASP A 51 6.31 12.38 35.40
C ASP A 51 6.18 11.81 33.98
N LEU A 52 6.78 10.64 33.72
CA LEU A 52 6.60 9.91 32.46
C LEU A 52 5.13 9.53 32.24
N LEU A 53 4.44 9.06 33.28
CA LEU A 53 3.01 8.75 33.20
C LEU A 53 2.17 10.01 32.96
N ALA A 54 2.49 11.12 33.61
CA ALA A 54 1.82 12.41 33.40
C ALA A 54 1.99 12.90 31.95
N TRP A 55 3.21 12.87 31.41
CA TRP A 55 3.50 13.27 30.03
C TRP A 55 2.85 12.33 29.02
N SER A 56 2.85 11.01 29.28
CA SER A 56 2.15 10.07 28.41
C SER A 56 0.64 10.34 28.37
N SER A 57 0.05 10.70 29.51
CA SER A 57 -1.37 11.02 29.62
C SER A 57 -1.69 12.33 28.89
N TYR A 58 -0.82 13.32 28.99
CA TYR A 58 -0.90 14.56 28.24
C TYR A 58 -0.85 14.31 26.71
N LEU A 59 0.12 13.53 26.24
CA LEU A 59 0.29 13.18 24.82
C LEU A 59 -0.83 12.29 24.25
N VAL A 60 -1.55 11.56 25.11
CA VAL A 60 -2.72 10.76 24.73
C VAL A 60 -3.99 11.60 24.76
N GLY A 61 -4.09 12.55 25.70
CA GLY A 61 -5.21 13.48 25.85
C GLY A 61 -5.30 14.56 24.76
N ASP A 62 -4.19 14.86 24.08
CA ASP A 62 -4.10 15.97 23.12
C ASP A 62 -4.68 15.69 21.73
N LYS A 63 -5.75 14.88 21.66
CA LYS A 63 -6.50 14.67 20.41
C LYS A 63 -7.66 15.64 20.16
N ASN A 64 -7.94 16.57 21.07
CA ASN A 64 -8.91 17.63 20.86
C ASN A 64 -8.32 19.00 21.23
N THR A 65 -7.91 19.75 20.19
CA THR A 65 -7.85 21.22 20.03
C THR A 65 -7.45 22.10 21.22
N ASN A 66 -6.42 22.93 20.99
CA ASN A 66 -6.26 24.31 21.49
C ASN A 66 -7.24 24.74 22.60
N THR A 67 -6.85 24.63 23.87
CA THR A 67 -7.26 25.62 24.87
C THR A 67 -6.35 25.56 26.09
N ILE A 68 -5.91 26.75 26.50
CA ILE A 68 -5.11 27.05 27.70
C ILE A 68 -5.88 26.63 28.96
N PRO A 69 -5.25 26.03 29.99
CA PRO A 69 -5.92 25.84 31.26
C PRO A 69 -5.72 27.06 32.16
N ALA A 70 -6.82 27.69 32.55
CA ALA A 70 -6.87 28.57 33.72
C ALA A 70 -8.20 28.37 34.45
N GLY A 71 -8.13 28.08 35.74
CA GLY A 71 -9.19 28.41 36.68
C GLY A 71 -9.96 27.25 37.31
N ALA A 72 -9.79 27.15 38.63
CA ALA A 72 -10.44 26.30 39.63
C ALA A 72 -11.99 26.30 39.69
N ALA A 73 -12.50 25.24 40.36
CA ALA A 73 -13.78 25.08 41.07
C ALA A 73 -15.07 25.14 40.20
N THR A 74 -16.12 24.33 40.40
CA THR A 74 -16.79 23.93 41.65
C THR A 74 -17.68 22.70 41.35
N GLN A 75 -17.95 21.89 42.37
CA GLN A 75 -18.96 20.82 42.32
C GLN A 75 -20.35 21.40 42.01
N ASP A 76 -21.10 20.75 41.13
CA ASP A 76 -22.57 20.83 41.14
C ASP A 76 -23.18 19.49 40.71
N THR A 77 -23.88 18.88 41.67
CA THR A 77 -24.66 17.66 41.51
C THR A 77 -25.96 18.04 40.80
N SER A 78 -26.04 17.82 39.49
CA SER A 78 -27.29 17.88 38.74
C SER A 78 -27.53 16.55 38.03
N THR A 79 -28.44 15.75 38.60
CA THR A 79 -28.89 14.46 38.09
C THR A 79 -29.80 14.66 36.88
N ASP A 80 -29.19 14.94 35.72
CA ASP A 80 -29.82 14.70 34.42
C ASP A 80 -29.11 13.50 33.79
N PHE A 81 -29.65 12.31 34.06
CA PHE A 81 -29.06 11.03 33.64
C PHE A 81 -28.82 10.96 32.12
N THR A 82 -29.53 11.76 31.33
CA THR A 82 -29.38 11.81 29.86
C THR A 82 -28.12 12.53 29.38
N LYS A 83 -27.48 13.34 30.22
CA LYS A 83 -26.25 14.10 29.89
C LYS A 83 -24.98 13.48 30.48
N HIS A 84 -25.10 12.36 31.19
CA HIS A 84 -23.94 11.70 31.77
C HIS A 84 -22.95 11.31 30.65
N PRO A 85 -21.66 11.67 30.75
CA PRO A 85 -20.68 11.48 29.67
C PRO A 85 -20.56 10.01 29.23
N MET A 86 -20.81 9.07 30.15
CA MET A 86 -20.88 7.64 29.84
C MET A 86 -22.05 7.30 28.90
N ASN A 87 -23.22 7.91 29.09
CA ASN A 87 -24.40 7.64 28.26
C ASN A 87 -24.24 8.25 26.86
N LEU A 88 -23.60 9.42 26.75
CA LEU A 88 -23.23 10.02 25.46
C LEU A 88 -22.19 9.15 24.73
N HIS A 89 -21.20 8.63 25.45
CA HIS A 89 -20.20 7.73 24.89
C HIS A 89 -20.83 6.40 24.41
N GLN A 90 -21.70 5.81 25.22
CA GLN A 90 -22.44 4.60 24.85
C GLN A 90 -23.33 4.82 23.64
N ALA A 91 -24.06 5.94 23.56
CA ALA A 91 -24.86 6.29 22.39
C ALA A 91 -24.00 6.45 21.12
N SER A 92 -22.82 7.07 21.24
CA SER A 92 -21.87 7.20 20.13
C SER A 92 -21.34 5.85 19.66
N LEU A 93 -21.01 4.94 20.59
CA LEU A 93 -20.58 3.58 20.26
C LEU A 93 -21.69 2.78 19.58
N ILE A 94 -22.93 2.93 20.01
CA ILE A 94 -24.10 2.28 19.39
C ILE A 94 -24.27 2.78 17.95
N GLU A 95 -24.20 4.10 17.73
CA GLU A 95 -24.32 4.68 16.38
C GLU A 95 -23.19 4.19 15.46
N GLN A 96 -21.95 4.12 15.96
CA GLN A 96 -20.84 3.55 15.21
C GLN A 96 -21.06 2.07 14.85
N LEU A 97 -21.58 1.28 15.80
CA LEU A 97 -21.86 -0.14 15.57
C LEU A 97 -22.98 -0.33 14.53
N ILE A 98 -24.01 0.51 14.57
CA ILE A 98 -25.08 0.54 13.56
C ILE A 98 -24.51 0.88 12.18
N GLN A 99 -23.63 1.87 12.07
CA GLN A 99 -23.00 2.22 10.79
C GLN A 99 -22.12 1.09 10.25
N VAL A 100 -21.35 0.43 11.12
CA VAL A 100 -20.53 -0.72 10.74
C VAL A 100 -21.42 -1.87 10.26
N ASN A 101 -22.49 -2.20 10.98
CA ASN A 101 -23.43 -3.25 10.59
C ASN A 101 -24.09 -2.95 9.24
N LYS A 102 -24.62 -1.72 9.04
CA LYS A 102 -25.16 -1.29 7.73
C LYS A 102 -24.14 -1.46 6.59
N LYS A 103 -22.87 -1.11 6.84
CA LYS A 103 -21.79 -1.28 5.85
C LYS A 103 -21.49 -2.74 5.56
N LEU A 104 -21.53 -3.60 6.57
CA LEU A 104 -21.36 -5.05 6.40
C LEU A 104 -22.53 -5.65 5.62
N ASP A 105 -23.76 -5.24 5.91
CA ASP A 105 -24.95 -5.69 5.19
C ASP A 105 -24.94 -5.28 3.71
N MET A 106 -24.50 -4.07 3.40
CA MET A 106 -24.30 -3.63 2.02
C MET A 106 -23.25 -4.48 1.31
N ARG A 107 -22.11 -4.76 1.96
CA ARG A 107 -21.05 -5.61 1.39
C ARG A 107 -21.54 -7.04 1.19
N LEU A 108 -22.28 -7.59 2.15
CA LEU A 108 -22.86 -8.92 2.08
C LEU A 108 -23.91 -9.00 0.97
N SER A 109 -24.72 -7.96 0.78
CA SER A 109 -25.68 -7.87 -0.32
C SER A 109 -24.97 -7.86 -1.68
N ILE A 110 -23.87 -7.11 -1.81
CA ILE A 110 -23.05 -7.11 -3.04
C ILE A 110 -22.44 -8.50 -3.29
N ILE A 111 -21.91 -9.15 -2.26
CA ILE A 111 -21.34 -10.51 -2.38
C ILE A 111 -22.43 -11.51 -2.76
N LYS A 112 -23.60 -11.44 -2.10
CA LYS A 112 -24.75 -12.32 -2.33
C LYS A 112 -25.31 -12.14 -3.73
N ALA A 113 -25.44 -10.90 -4.23
CA ALA A 113 -25.82 -10.63 -5.61
C ALA A 113 -24.80 -11.19 -6.62
N LYS A 114 -23.49 -11.02 -6.36
CA LYS A 114 -22.45 -11.61 -7.20
C LYS A 114 -22.49 -13.14 -7.22
N LEU A 115 -22.89 -13.78 -6.11
CA LEU A 115 -23.01 -15.23 -6.01
C LEU A 115 -24.26 -15.76 -6.71
N TYR A 116 -25.42 -15.11 -6.56
CA TYR A 116 -26.65 -15.52 -7.26
C TYR A 116 -26.53 -15.37 -8.78
N ASN A 117 -25.92 -14.28 -9.25
CA ASN A 117 -25.63 -14.11 -10.68
C ASN A 117 -24.67 -15.20 -11.20
N LYS A 118 -23.77 -15.69 -10.34
CA LYS A 118 -22.84 -16.78 -10.69
C LYS A 118 -23.51 -18.17 -10.70
N GLN A 119 -24.58 -18.37 -9.94
CA GLN A 119 -25.32 -19.64 -9.88
C GLN A 119 -26.39 -19.80 -10.97
N GLN A 120 -26.84 -18.71 -11.59
CA GLN A 120 -27.78 -18.77 -12.72
C GLN A 120 -27.10 -19.07 -14.08
N ASP A 121 -25.77 -18.90 -14.18
CA ASP A 121 -25.00 -19.07 -15.43
C ASP A 121 -24.40 -20.48 -15.65
N THR A 122 -25.01 -21.54 -15.11
CA THR A 122 -24.72 -22.91 -15.60
C THR A 122 -25.81 -23.41 -16.54
N PRO A 123 -25.57 -23.35 -17.86
CA PRO A 123 -26.12 -24.34 -18.78
C PRO A 123 -25.00 -25.21 -19.35
N THR A 124 -25.17 -26.50 -19.06
CA THR A 124 -24.79 -27.69 -19.83
C THR A 124 -24.35 -27.45 -21.27
N THR A 125 -23.15 -27.95 -21.56
CA THR A 125 -22.62 -28.36 -22.87
C THR A 125 -23.71 -28.86 -23.81
N ASN A 126 -23.81 -28.31 -25.03
CA ASN A 126 -24.01 -29.05 -26.27
C ASN A 126 -23.68 -28.16 -27.48
N GLU A 127 -22.95 -28.74 -28.42
CA GLU A 127 -22.52 -28.19 -29.70
C GLU A 127 -23.70 -27.82 -30.61
N VAL A 128 -23.51 -26.82 -31.49
CA VAL A 128 -23.64 -26.92 -32.96
C VAL A 128 -23.55 -25.50 -33.56
N SER A 129 -22.69 -25.39 -34.58
CA SER A 129 -22.45 -24.24 -35.46
C SER A 129 -23.71 -23.71 -36.16
N ILE A 130 -23.73 -22.43 -36.52
CA ILE A 130 -24.01 -21.88 -37.88
C ILE A 130 -23.81 -20.36 -37.86
N ASN A 131 -23.18 -19.86 -38.93
CA ASN A 131 -22.91 -18.46 -39.25
C ASN A 131 -24.19 -17.67 -39.57
N THR A 132 -24.31 -16.42 -39.09
CA THR A 132 -24.97 -15.32 -39.85
C THR A 132 -24.35 -13.98 -39.44
N GLU A 133 -23.88 -13.26 -40.45
CA GLU A 133 -23.33 -11.90 -40.44
C GLU A 133 -24.48 -10.86 -40.33
N SER A 134 -24.40 -9.93 -39.37
CA SER A 134 -25.19 -8.69 -39.40
C SER A 134 -24.57 -7.60 -38.50
N ASN A 135 -24.61 -6.38 -39.01
CA ASN A 135 -23.86 -5.18 -38.64
C ASN A 135 -24.40 -4.45 -37.38
N GLU A 136 -23.54 -4.13 -36.40
CA GLU A 136 -23.58 -2.91 -35.55
C GLU A 136 -22.35 -2.83 -34.60
N PRO A 137 -21.93 -1.64 -34.11
CA PRO A 137 -20.57 -1.37 -33.64
C PRO A 137 -20.29 -2.00 -32.27
N PRO A 138 -19.04 -2.43 -31.95
CA PRO A 138 -18.81 -3.17 -30.73
C PRO A 138 -18.78 -2.23 -29.53
N VAL A 139 -19.90 -2.21 -28.81
CA VAL A 139 -20.02 -1.69 -27.45
C VAL A 139 -18.95 -2.34 -26.58
N LYS A 140 -18.20 -1.48 -25.88
CA LYS A 140 -17.05 -1.78 -25.03
C LYS A 140 -17.32 -2.97 -24.11
N ARG A 141 -16.71 -4.11 -24.44
CA ARG A 141 -16.58 -5.27 -23.54
C ARG A 141 -15.91 -4.83 -22.24
N ARG A 142 -16.64 -4.82 -21.13
CA ARG A 142 -16.08 -4.80 -19.77
C ARG A 142 -16.37 -6.17 -19.14
N ARG A 143 -15.62 -7.18 -19.59
CA ARG A 143 -14.46 -7.78 -18.91
C ARG A 143 -14.87 -8.61 -17.69
N THR A 144 -15.08 -9.90 -17.98
CA THR A 144 -14.64 -11.05 -17.20
C THR A 144 -13.42 -10.69 -16.34
N SER A 145 -13.43 -11.03 -15.06
CA SER A 145 -12.25 -10.95 -14.19
C SER A 145 -11.20 -11.97 -14.67
N GLY A 146 -10.53 -11.65 -15.77
CA GLY A 146 -9.39 -12.38 -16.31
C GLY A 146 -8.15 -12.11 -15.46
N ALA A 147 -7.18 -13.01 -15.56
CA ALA A 147 -5.85 -12.81 -15.00
C ALA A 147 -5.37 -11.36 -15.26
N THR A 148 -4.88 -10.67 -14.24
CA THR A 148 -4.41 -9.29 -14.39
C THR A 148 -3.29 -9.25 -15.43
N ASN A 149 -3.57 -8.65 -16.60
CA ASN A 149 -2.58 -8.51 -17.67
C ASN A 149 -1.45 -7.59 -17.19
N LEU A 150 -0.25 -7.74 -17.74
CA LEU A 150 0.92 -7.02 -17.26
C LEU A 150 0.82 -5.54 -17.58
N LYS A 151 0.29 -5.18 -18.75
CA LYS A 151 0.00 -3.79 -19.09
C LYS A 151 -1.02 -3.14 -18.16
N ASP A 152 -1.99 -3.92 -17.65
CA ASP A 152 -2.98 -3.40 -16.69
C ASP A 152 -2.29 -3.12 -15.34
N VAL A 153 -1.32 -3.96 -14.93
CA VAL A 153 -0.48 -3.71 -13.74
C VAL A 153 0.41 -2.48 -13.93
N TRP A 154 1.03 -2.31 -15.10
CA TRP A 154 1.79 -1.12 -15.44
C TRP A 154 0.92 0.14 -15.41
N PHE A 155 -0.24 0.10 -16.08
CA PHE A 155 -1.16 1.22 -16.13
C PHE A 155 -1.67 1.61 -14.75
N THR A 156 -2.09 0.63 -13.94
CA THR A 156 -2.56 0.89 -12.57
C THR A 156 -1.45 1.44 -11.68
N TRP A 157 -0.22 0.92 -11.81
CA TRP A 157 0.95 1.42 -11.09
C TRP A 157 1.11 2.93 -11.32
N TYR A 158 1.13 3.38 -12.58
CA TYR A 158 1.40 4.78 -12.93
C TYR A 158 0.20 5.73 -12.83
N THR A 159 -1.04 5.22 -12.68
CA THR A 159 -2.22 6.06 -12.89
C THR A 159 -3.32 5.97 -11.83
N GLN A 160 -3.41 4.88 -11.07
CA GLN A 160 -4.33 4.75 -9.93
C GLN A 160 -3.64 5.33 -8.69
N GLU A 161 -4.34 6.17 -7.89
CA GLU A 161 -3.89 6.80 -6.63
C GLU A 161 -2.53 6.28 -6.17
N ARG A 162 -1.49 6.95 -6.71
CA ARG A 162 -0.18 6.36 -7.05
C ARG A 162 0.11 5.16 -6.19
N MET A 163 0.07 3.96 -6.77
CA MET A 163 0.07 2.73 -5.99
C MET A 163 1.29 2.62 -5.05
N TRP A 164 2.38 3.33 -5.34
CA TRP A 164 3.56 3.49 -4.48
C TRP A 164 3.45 4.55 -3.37
N SER A 165 2.53 5.51 -3.44
CA SER A 165 2.24 6.51 -2.39
C SER A 165 1.11 6.13 -1.45
N SER A 166 0.31 5.10 -1.78
CA SER A 166 -0.75 4.61 -0.88
C SER A 166 -0.16 4.19 0.48
N THR A 167 -0.83 4.47 1.58
CA THR A 167 -0.43 4.02 2.94
C THR A 167 -1.32 2.89 3.46
N ASP A 168 -2.27 2.41 2.65
CA ASP A 168 -3.20 1.37 3.04
C ASP A 168 -2.50 0.00 3.20
N ALA A 169 -2.64 -0.58 4.39
CA ALA A 169 -2.14 -1.93 4.70
C ALA A 169 -2.84 -3.01 3.87
N GLY A 170 -4.09 -2.80 3.46
CA GLY A 170 -4.86 -3.73 2.62
C GLY A 170 -4.27 -3.89 1.22
N THR A 171 -3.61 -2.87 0.68
CA THR A 171 -2.97 -2.91 -0.65
C THR A 171 -1.50 -3.33 -0.64
N LYS A 172 -0.90 -3.60 0.54
CA LYS A 172 0.54 -3.89 0.68
C LYS A 172 1.01 -5.04 -0.23
N TYR A 173 0.28 -6.14 -0.24
CA TYR A 173 0.63 -7.31 -1.06
C TYR A 173 0.51 -7.00 -2.55
N ALA A 174 -0.61 -6.41 -2.97
CA ALA A 174 -0.84 -6.00 -4.35
C ALA A 174 0.25 -5.03 -4.83
N ARG A 175 0.65 -4.07 -3.99
CA ARG A 175 1.74 -3.13 -4.26
C ARG A 175 3.07 -3.84 -4.43
N SER A 176 3.42 -4.77 -3.54
CA SER A 176 4.68 -5.51 -3.67
C SER A 176 4.73 -6.31 -4.97
N THR A 177 3.63 -6.98 -5.32
CA THR A 177 3.49 -7.74 -6.56
C THR A 177 3.59 -6.82 -7.78
N ALA A 178 2.82 -5.73 -7.82
CA ALA A 178 2.87 -4.76 -8.92
C ALA A 178 4.25 -4.16 -9.08
N LYS A 179 4.90 -3.79 -7.97
CA LYS A 179 6.27 -3.25 -7.94
C LYS A 179 7.28 -4.21 -8.59
N GLN A 180 7.19 -5.51 -8.29
CA GLN A 180 8.06 -6.51 -8.91
C GLN A 180 7.76 -6.70 -10.40
N VAL A 181 6.48 -6.76 -10.79
CA VAL A 181 6.09 -6.90 -12.20
C VAL A 181 6.57 -5.71 -13.02
N VAL A 182 6.34 -4.50 -12.51
CA VAL A 182 6.77 -3.25 -13.15
C VAL A 182 8.30 -3.20 -13.27
N ALA A 183 9.04 -3.64 -12.24
CA ALA A 183 10.49 -3.72 -12.33
C ALA A 183 10.96 -4.65 -13.45
N PHE A 184 10.30 -5.80 -13.66
CA PHE A 184 10.60 -6.65 -14.81
C PHE A 184 10.22 -5.98 -16.13
N LEU A 185 9.03 -5.39 -16.25
CA LEU A 185 8.60 -4.71 -17.49
C LEU A 185 9.59 -3.61 -17.90
N LYS A 186 10.13 -2.83 -16.96
CA LYS A 186 11.16 -1.82 -17.22
C LYS A 186 12.40 -2.38 -17.92
N LEU A 187 12.79 -3.62 -17.61
CA LEU A 187 13.94 -4.28 -18.22
C LEU A 187 13.73 -4.69 -19.68
N PHE A 188 12.49 -4.72 -20.16
CA PHE A 188 12.14 -5.12 -21.53
C PHE A 188 11.81 -3.94 -22.43
N LEU A 189 12.13 -2.72 -21.99
CA LEU A 189 12.09 -1.53 -22.84
C LEU A 189 13.50 -1.33 -23.43
N PRO A 190 13.71 -1.55 -24.74
CA PRO A 190 15.04 -1.53 -25.35
C PRO A 190 15.65 -0.13 -25.35
N ASP A 191 14.84 0.89 -25.60
CA ASP A 191 15.26 2.30 -25.76
C ASP A 191 15.02 3.15 -24.49
N GLY A 192 14.60 2.51 -23.40
CA GLY A 192 14.12 3.20 -22.21
C GLY A 192 12.69 3.71 -22.38
N PHE A 193 12.31 4.69 -21.55
CA PHE A 193 10.98 5.29 -21.59
C PHE A 193 10.98 6.65 -20.90
N LYS A 194 10.10 7.54 -21.35
CA LYS A 194 9.88 8.84 -20.71
C LYS A 194 8.41 8.99 -20.41
N LEU A 195 8.10 9.24 -19.14
CA LEU A 195 6.74 9.47 -18.67
C LEU A 195 6.67 10.83 -17.98
N HIS A 196 6.13 11.81 -18.69
CA HIS A 196 5.97 13.16 -18.17
C HIS A 196 4.59 13.32 -17.53
N GLU A 197 4.55 13.48 -16.21
CA GLU A 197 3.30 13.53 -15.45
C GLU A 197 2.37 14.69 -15.87
N LYS A 198 2.94 15.82 -16.28
CA LYS A 198 2.19 17.01 -16.71
C LYS A 198 1.71 16.93 -18.16
N SER A 199 2.04 15.87 -18.89
CA SER A 199 1.63 15.71 -20.28
C SER A 199 0.13 15.41 -20.36
N PRO A 200 -0.63 16.07 -21.23
CA PRO A 200 -2.03 15.72 -21.48
C PRO A 200 -2.18 14.31 -22.06
N ARG A 201 -1.09 13.74 -22.63
CA ARG A 201 -1.02 12.38 -23.18
C ARG A 201 -0.47 11.35 -22.20
N TYR A 202 -0.26 11.70 -20.94
CA TYR A 202 0.36 10.82 -19.94
C TYR A 202 -0.29 9.43 -19.88
N ARG A 203 -1.62 9.36 -19.81
CA ARG A 203 -2.36 8.08 -19.75
C ARG A 203 -2.13 7.21 -20.99
N ASP A 204 -2.09 7.84 -22.16
CA ASP A 204 -1.89 7.14 -23.44
C ASP A 204 -0.45 6.67 -23.60
N GLU A 205 0.52 7.48 -23.18
CA GLU A 205 1.94 7.13 -23.13
C GLU A 205 2.18 5.96 -22.17
N VAL A 206 1.61 6.01 -20.96
CA VAL A 206 1.67 4.90 -20.00
C VAL A 206 1.12 3.63 -20.61
N LEU A 207 -0.03 3.69 -21.29
CA LEU A 207 -0.65 2.52 -21.90
C LEU A 207 0.23 1.95 -23.03
N LYS A 208 0.71 2.80 -23.95
CA LYS A 208 1.56 2.42 -25.08
C LYS A 208 2.87 1.77 -24.61
N ILE A 209 3.54 2.38 -23.64
CA ILE A 209 4.80 1.85 -23.07
C ILE A 209 4.53 0.53 -22.34
N GLY A 210 3.44 0.43 -21.59
CA GLY A 210 3.05 -0.80 -20.90
C GLY A 210 2.77 -1.95 -21.86
N GLU A 211 2.12 -1.69 -22.99
CA GLU A 211 1.88 -2.66 -24.06
C GLU A 211 3.19 -3.13 -24.72
N ALA A 212 4.06 -2.19 -25.08
CA ALA A 212 5.37 -2.53 -25.65
C ALA A 212 6.21 -3.39 -24.70
N ALA A 213 6.27 -3.02 -23.42
CA ALA A 213 7.00 -3.79 -22.41
C ALA A 213 6.41 -5.20 -22.20
N GLU A 214 5.07 -5.33 -22.22
CA GLU A 214 4.40 -6.64 -22.10
C GLU A 214 4.71 -7.54 -23.29
N VAL A 215 4.66 -7.01 -24.52
CA VAL A 215 4.99 -7.77 -25.73
C VAL A 215 6.41 -8.33 -25.67
N GLU A 216 7.40 -7.49 -25.34
CA GLU A 216 8.81 -7.88 -25.27
C GLU A 216 9.07 -8.90 -24.15
N LEU A 217 8.48 -8.70 -22.97
CA LEU A 217 8.63 -9.62 -21.84
C LEU A 217 8.00 -11.00 -22.16
N LEU A 218 6.82 -11.02 -22.77
CA LEU A 218 6.16 -12.27 -23.15
C LEU A 218 6.89 -12.97 -24.31
N ALA A 219 7.49 -12.23 -25.24
CA ALA A 219 8.35 -12.79 -26.29
C ALA A 219 9.59 -13.46 -25.69
N TYR A 220 10.24 -12.82 -24.71
CA TYR A 220 11.37 -13.40 -23.99
C TYR A 220 11.01 -14.68 -23.23
N LEU A 221 9.83 -14.74 -22.59
CA LEU A 221 9.36 -15.96 -21.92
C LEU A 221 9.06 -17.08 -22.93
N ARG A 222 8.45 -16.75 -24.07
CA ARG A 222 8.16 -17.71 -25.12
C ARG A 222 9.43 -18.33 -25.70
N GLY A 223 10.49 -17.56 -25.87
CA GLY A 223 11.81 -18.06 -26.30
C GLY A 223 12.48 -19.02 -25.31
N ARG A 224 11.89 -19.24 -24.13
CA ARG A 224 12.33 -20.18 -23.09
C ARG A 224 11.28 -21.26 -22.79
N ASP A 225 10.32 -21.44 -23.70
CA ASP A 225 9.20 -22.37 -23.56
C ASP A 225 8.30 -22.11 -22.34
N ILE A 226 8.23 -20.85 -21.88
CA ILE A 226 7.39 -20.44 -20.75
C ILE A 226 6.12 -19.76 -21.28
N THR A 227 4.95 -20.32 -20.96
CA THR A 227 3.63 -19.82 -21.41
C THR A 227 2.93 -18.89 -20.40
N ALA A 228 3.66 -18.35 -19.42
CA ALA A 228 3.10 -17.51 -18.37
C ALA A 228 2.57 -16.17 -18.92
N ARG A 229 1.31 -15.83 -18.61
CA ARG A 229 0.65 -14.58 -19.05
C ARG A 229 0.12 -13.68 -17.94
N GLY A 230 -0.26 -14.23 -16.80
CA GLY A 230 -0.74 -13.43 -15.67
C GLY A 230 0.41 -12.85 -14.86
N ALA A 231 0.23 -11.66 -14.30
CA ALA A 231 1.21 -10.97 -13.45
C ALA A 231 1.92 -11.91 -12.45
N GLN A 232 1.15 -12.71 -11.69
CA GLN A 232 1.69 -13.62 -10.68
C GLN A 232 2.47 -14.80 -11.29
N ASN A 233 2.01 -15.32 -12.42
CA ASN A 233 2.68 -16.43 -13.10
C ASN A 233 3.98 -15.96 -13.73
N VAL A 234 3.98 -14.76 -14.34
CA VAL A 234 5.20 -14.14 -14.86
C VAL A 234 6.20 -13.89 -13.73
N LEU A 235 5.77 -13.38 -12.57
CA LEU A 235 6.67 -13.26 -11.41
C LEU A 235 7.30 -14.59 -11.00
N LYS A 236 6.49 -15.66 -10.91
CA LYS A 236 7.01 -16.99 -10.58
C LYS A 236 8.02 -17.47 -11.63
N SER A 237 7.69 -17.35 -12.91
CA SER A 237 8.55 -17.78 -14.01
C SER A 237 9.84 -16.97 -14.13
N MET A 238 9.81 -15.67 -13.79
CA MET A 238 10.97 -14.77 -13.87
C MET A 238 11.98 -14.98 -12.74
N ARG A 239 11.59 -15.63 -11.63
CA ARG A 239 12.51 -15.90 -10.51
C ARG A 239 13.71 -16.77 -10.90
N LYS A 240 13.48 -17.83 -11.69
CA LYS A 240 14.56 -18.75 -12.09
C LYS A 240 15.58 -18.07 -13.03
N PRO A 241 15.17 -17.42 -14.13
CA PRO A 241 16.08 -16.64 -14.99
C PRO A 241 16.81 -15.53 -14.24
N HIS A 242 16.17 -14.89 -13.27
CA HIS A 242 16.81 -13.87 -12.45
C HIS A 242 17.95 -14.45 -11.61
N LYS A 243 17.69 -15.55 -10.88
CA LYS A 243 18.69 -16.22 -10.03
C LYS A 243 19.87 -16.78 -10.82
N SER A 244 19.63 -17.27 -12.03
CA SER A 244 20.67 -17.82 -12.88
C SER A 244 21.39 -16.75 -13.72
N GLY A 245 21.15 -15.46 -13.47
CA GLY A 245 21.86 -14.36 -14.13
C GLY A 245 21.44 -14.10 -15.58
N HIS A 246 20.40 -14.75 -16.09
CA HIS A 246 19.95 -14.57 -17.47
C HIS A 246 19.28 -13.22 -17.75
N LEU A 247 19.04 -12.41 -16.72
CA LEU A 247 18.56 -11.04 -16.85
C LEU A 247 19.69 -10.01 -16.77
N ASN A 248 20.95 -10.43 -16.60
CA ASN A 248 22.08 -9.52 -16.37
C ASN A 248 22.32 -8.57 -17.54
N ASP A 249 22.09 -9.02 -18.79
CA ASP A 249 22.25 -8.16 -19.96
C ASP A 249 21.17 -7.08 -20.03
N GLN A 250 19.93 -7.44 -19.71
CA GLN A 250 18.81 -6.51 -19.61
C GLN A 250 19.03 -5.52 -18.47
N VAL A 251 19.53 -5.97 -17.32
CA VAL A 251 19.88 -5.11 -16.18
C VAL A 251 21.00 -4.15 -16.56
N ARG A 252 22.07 -4.63 -17.21
CA ARG A 252 23.18 -3.78 -17.68
C ARG A 252 22.71 -2.74 -18.70
N ARG A 253 21.85 -3.14 -19.64
CA ARG A 253 21.25 -2.23 -20.62
C ARG A 253 20.42 -1.16 -19.93
N TYR A 254 19.56 -1.56 -18.99
CA TYR A 254 18.74 -0.64 -18.21
C TYR A 254 19.60 0.37 -17.42
N GLN A 255 20.69 -0.07 -16.79
CA GLN A 255 21.65 0.82 -16.11
C GLN A 255 22.30 1.82 -17.08
N LYS A 256 22.70 1.39 -18.28
CA LYS A 256 23.24 2.29 -19.31
C LYS A 256 22.21 3.33 -19.75
N LEU A 257 20.95 2.93 -19.94
CA LEU A 257 19.86 3.84 -20.29
C LEU A 257 19.58 4.86 -19.18
N GLN A 258 19.69 4.46 -17.91
CA GLN A 258 19.62 5.40 -16.78
C GLN A 258 20.77 6.41 -16.83
N ALA A 259 22.01 5.95 -17.03
CA ALA A 259 23.18 6.83 -17.11
C ALA A 259 23.12 7.79 -18.31
N ALA A 260 22.50 7.37 -19.40
CA ALA A 260 22.28 8.18 -20.60
C ALA A 260 21.07 9.14 -20.50
N ASN A 261 20.36 9.19 -19.36
CA ASN A 261 19.12 9.96 -19.17
C ASN A 261 18.00 9.61 -20.19
N CYS A 262 18.00 8.37 -20.69
CA CYS A 262 16.94 7.84 -21.56
C CYS A 262 15.71 7.36 -20.77
N ILE A 263 15.74 7.48 -19.45
CA ILE A 263 14.67 7.03 -18.55
C ILE A 263 14.17 8.21 -17.72
N GLU A 264 12.92 8.60 -17.94
CA GLU A 264 12.19 9.53 -17.07
C GLU A 264 11.03 8.80 -16.42
N ASP A 265 11.24 8.41 -15.17
CA ASP A 265 10.33 7.58 -14.38
C ASP A 265 9.73 8.40 -13.23
N PRO A 266 8.41 8.64 -13.20
CA PRO A 266 7.77 9.36 -12.11
C PRO A 266 7.69 8.54 -10.81
N ALA A 267 7.96 7.23 -10.85
CA ALA A 267 8.02 6.40 -9.66
C ALA A 267 9.34 6.64 -8.90
N PRO A 268 9.30 6.76 -7.55
CA PRO A 268 10.51 7.01 -6.75
C PRO A 268 11.59 5.94 -6.94
N ALA A 269 12.86 6.34 -6.85
CA ALA A 269 14.02 5.46 -7.04
C ALA A 269 14.05 4.22 -6.12
N HIS A 270 13.43 4.27 -4.94
CA HIS A 270 13.34 3.11 -4.05
C HIS A 270 12.45 1.99 -4.62
N THR A 271 11.58 2.29 -5.59
CA THR A 271 10.74 1.30 -6.27
C THR A 271 11.49 0.51 -7.35
N THR A 272 12.56 1.09 -7.90
CA THR A 272 13.43 0.50 -8.92
C THR A 272 14.64 -0.25 -8.34
N LYS A 273 15.02 0.00 -7.07
CA LYS A 273 16.13 -0.69 -6.36
C LYS A 273 15.98 -2.22 -6.19
N ILE A 274 14.82 -2.80 -6.51
CA ILE A 274 14.59 -4.25 -6.36
C ILE A 274 15.49 -5.07 -7.28
N LEU A 275 15.83 -4.52 -8.44
CA LEU A 275 16.75 -5.17 -9.38
C LEU A 275 18.17 -5.33 -8.80
N GLY A 276 18.58 -4.45 -7.87
CA GLY A 276 19.84 -4.57 -7.14
C GLY A 276 19.78 -5.48 -5.90
N LEU A 277 18.63 -5.54 -5.22
CA LEU A 277 18.46 -6.28 -3.97
C LEU A 277 18.30 -7.80 -4.12
N VAL A 278 18.05 -8.30 -5.34
CA VAL A 278 17.92 -9.75 -5.60
C VAL A 278 19.18 -10.32 -6.27
N LEU A 279 20.20 -9.50 -6.53
CA LEU A 279 21.53 -9.92 -7.01
C LEU A 279 22.49 -10.29 -5.85
N SER A 280 22.03 -10.20 -4.60
CA SER A 280 22.81 -10.50 -3.40
C SER A 280 22.07 -11.48 -2.48
N ALA A 281 21.72 -12.64 -3.02
CA ALA A 281 21.31 -13.82 -2.25
C ALA A 281 21.63 -15.11 -3.01
#